data_AF-A0A1A3PUN8-F1
#
_entry.id   AF-A0A1A3PUN8-F1
#
_cell.length_a   1.000
_cell.length_b   1.000
_cell.length_c   1.000
_cell.angle_alpha   90.00
_cell.angle_beta   90.00
_cell.angle_gamma   90.00
#
_symmetry.space_group_name_H-M   'P 1'
#
loop_
_entity.id
_entity.type
_entity.pdbx_description
1 polymer ?
#
loop_
_entity_poly.entity_id
_entity_poly.type
_entity_poly.pdbx_seq_one_letter_code
_entity_poly.pdbx_strand_id
1 'polypeptide(L)'
;MTSTYDTIEAPTLPPMNHTADTGELAGVTPELRTLLAAYSDALDQINKARLFTGVPFDSGWVPRKLSTFPALRYFVSALFVRYLYRSADALKSGVMKCAVRGTSDENTDDLDMLENFERSLPPRVKLALVLPVISLAVLFVAYVLTWLCHAGYRNLFADLATAAITVNRAAAVAAFSSAHRLATCQHPLEGYFFAGAAMIVTWSAILAILPLLPAFYLVRRKLKEMSEVEASGYDAVQALPVYATELDLLVRLLLIPAVALLAVAAVAQALTQRSATDLAVTVSVAIAVIASALTILAGIELASCYRERHDKGPRCRSVATRVSFATVATLSSGLFFALPTWEAYHNKEFTTWERNVVPTSPHPAKPGDSDDGARGWLTDQLSFLITNIRPNTQCLESPGVPMDNQQYLQFDIEMWSDVDQFANQFAAYALTLPHWSVRDSHGNLTGSLYLHAQCSRGTDGISKPISPGTHTFSSVVVSAPKDAACLQLDVPSYRGKWGWKVTAAAQCKPD
;
A
#
# COMPACT_ATOMS: atom_id res chain seq x y z
N MET A 1 26.70 42.18 -17.26
CA MET A 1 26.13 42.07 -15.90
C MET A 1 26.49 40.70 -15.37
N THR A 2 27.61 40.62 -14.66
CA THR A 2 28.14 39.41 -14.02
C THR A 2 27.39 39.18 -12.71
N SER A 3 26.55 38.16 -12.68
CA SER A 3 25.83 37.74 -11.46
C SER A 3 26.74 36.80 -10.67
N THR A 4 27.29 37.31 -9.58
CA THR A 4 27.94 36.56 -8.51
C THR A 4 26.92 35.62 -7.87
N TYR A 5 27.14 34.32 -8.00
CA TYR A 5 26.48 33.33 -7.15
C TYR A 5 27.27 33.26 -5.86
N ASP A 6 26.67 33.76 -4.78
CA ASP A 6 27.14 33.54 -3.42
C ASP A 6 27.09 32.03 -3.12
N THR A 7 28.28 31.46 -2.94
CA THR A 7 28.46 30.11 -2.45
C THR A 7 28.04 30.12 -0.99
N ILE A 8 26.89 29.50 -0.68
CA ILE A 8 26.52 29.22 0.71
C ILE A 8 27.51 28.18 1.22
N GLU A 9 28.56 28.65 1.90
CA GLU A 9 29.47 27.80 2.66
C GLU A 9 28.66 27.02 3.70
N ALA A 10 28.75 25.70 3.62
CA ALA A 10 28.31 24.83 4.71
C ALA A 10 29.05 25.25 5.99
N PRO A 11 28.42 25.25 7.17
CA PRO A 11 29.10 25.61 8.41
C PRO A 11 30.27 24.67 8.63
N THR A 12 31.48 25.18 8.39
CA THR A 12 32.73 24.58 8.81
C THR A 12 32.71 24.52 10.32
N LEU A 13 32.40 23.33 10.85
CA LEU A 13 32.70 23.00 12.23
C LEU A 13 34.18 23.33 12.48
N PRO A 14 34.51 24.00 13.60
CA PRO A 14 35.89 24.28 13.93
C PRO A 14 36.68 22.96 13.97
N PRO A 15 37.96 22.96 13.57
CA PRO A 15 38.79 21.79 13.74
C PRO A 15 38.81 21.43 15.23
N MET A 16 38.23 20.28 15.58
CA MET A 16 38.43 19.67 16.89
C MET A 16 39.90 19.26 16.99
N ASN A 17 40.73 20.16 17.50
CA ASN A 17 42.00 19.80 18.09
C ASN A 17 41.71 19.09 19.41
N HIS A 18 41.45 17.79 19.35
CA HIS A 18 41.57 16.92 20.52
C HIS A 18 42.93 16.23 20.47
N THR A 19 43.97 16.96 20.85
CA THR A 19 45.03 16.32 21.63
C THR A 19 44.41 16.04 22.99
N ALA A 20 43.90 14.82 23.16
CA ALA A 20 43.49 14.31 24.46
C ALA A 20 44.72 14.37 25.38
N ASP A 21 44.64 15.21 26.40
CA ASP A 21 45.56 15.22 27.51
C ASP A 21 45.40 13.88 28.24
N THR A 22 46.19 12.89 27.85
CA THR A 22 46.26 11.56 28.49
C THR A 22 47.09 11.64 29.76
N GLY A 23 46.69 12.52 30.68
CA GLY A 23 47.24 12.62 32.03
C GLY A 23 46.41 11.78 33.00
N GLU A 24 46.97 10.65 33.43
CA GLU A 24 46.69 9.91 34.68
C GLU A 24 45.26 9.99 35.26
N LEU A 25 44.34 9.18 34.71
CA LEU A 25 43.13 8.73 35.43
C LEU A 25 43.43 7.36 36.07
N ALA A 26 44.03 7.41 37.26
CA ALA A 26 44.29 6.26 38.12
C ALA A 26 42.98 5.84 38.83
N GLY A 27 42.16 5.01 38.18
CA GLY A 27 40.87 4.56 38.71
C GLY A 27 39.93 3.98 37.66
N VAL A 28 40.14 4.34 36.39
CA VAL A 28 39.30 3.92 35.26
C VAL A 28 39.72 2.55 34.72
N THR A 29 38.74 1.67 34.49
CA THR A 29 39.00 0.34 33.91
C THR A 29 39.61 0.46 32.50
N PRO A 30 40.79 -0.12 32.22
CA PRO A 30 41.47 0.01 30.93
C PRO A 30 40.67 -0.62 29.78
N GLU A 31 39.90 -1.68 30.05
CA GLU A 31 39.01 -2.34 29.09
C GLU A 31 37.85 -1.43 28.69
N LEU A 32 37.27 -0.70 29.65
CA LEU A 32 36.20 0.27 29.40
C LEU A 32 36.69 1.44 28.56
N ARG A 33 37.89 1.97 28.88
CA ARG A 33 38.53 3.03 28.09
C ARG A 33 38.79 2.59 26.65
N THR A 34 39.27 1.36 26.46
CA THR A 34 39.53 0.78 25.14
C THR A 34 38.23 0.63 24.33
N LEU A 35 37.14 0.23 24.98
CA LEU A 35 35.82 0.15 24.35
C LEU A 35 35.29 1.51 23.90
N LEU A 36 35.36 2.53 24.75
CA LEU A 36 34.89 3.87 24.40
C LEU A 36 35.72 4.52 23.28
N ALA A 37 37.04 4.29 23.28
CA ALA A 37 37.92 4.71 22.18
C ALA A 37 37.52 4.00 20.86
N ALA A 38 37.30 2.69 20.90
CA ALA A 38 36.85 1.93 19.73
C ALA A 38 35.49 2.41 19.20
N TYR A 39 34.55 2.76 20.07
CA TYR A 39 33.27 3.35 19.68
C TYR A 39 33.41 4.72 19.02
N SER A 40 34.27 5.59 19.58
CA SER A 40 34.57 6.90 19.00
C SER A 40 35.20 6.76 17.62
N ASP A 41 36.24 5.92 17.50
CA ASP A 41 36.93 5.65 16.23
C ASP A 41 36.00 5.07 15.17
N ALA A 42 35.10 4.15 15.56
CA ALA A 42 34.12 3.58 14.64
C ALA A 42 33.10 4.63 14.15
N LEU A 43 32.62 5.50 15.04
CA LEU A 43 31.73 6.61 14.66
C LEU A 43 32.43 7.59 13.71
N ASP A 44 33.70 7.89 13.98
CA ASP A 44 34.53 8.75 13.14
C ASP A 44 34.80 8.15 11.77
N GLN A 45 35.07 6.84 11.69
CA GLN A 45 35.20 6.13 10.42
C GLN A 45 33.89 6.19 9.61
N ILE A 46 32.74 6.00 10.25
CA ILE A 46 31.41 6.11 9.62
C ILE A 46 31.18 7.53 9.09
N ASN A 47 31.56 8.54 9.88
CA ASN A 47 31.42 9.94 9.52
C ASN A 47 32.45 10.40 8.48
N LYS A 48 33.64 9.81 8.39
CA LYS A 48 34.67 10.21 7.42
C LYS A 48 34.58 9.43 6.09
N ALA A 49 33.79 8.37 6.04
CA ALA A 49 33.60 7.58 4.83
C ALA A 49 33.05 8.42 3.66
N ARG A 50 33.86 8.60 2.61
CA ARG A 50 33.49 9.23 1.33
C ARG A 50 32.64 8.24 0.52
N LEU A 51 31.36 8.16 0.87
CA LEU A 51 30.38 7.20 0.39
C LEU A 51 30.77 5.75 0.71
N PHE A 52 29.83 4.97 1.25
CA PHE A 52 29.97 3.52 1.31
C PHE A 52 29.76 2.91 -0.10
N THR A 53 30.47 3.44 -1.10
CA THR A 53 30.53 2.90 -2.45
C THR A 53 31.35 1.62 -2.40
N GLY A 54 30.70 0.49 -2.59
CA GLY A 54 31.39 -0.77 -2.80
C GLY A 54 31.32 -1.74 -1.63
N VAL A 55 30.15 -1.90 -1.01
CA VAL A 55 29.82 -3.23 -0.49
C VAL A 55 29.37 -4.08 -1.68
N PRO A 56 30.19 -5.00 -2.21
CA PRO A 56 29.67 -6.03 -3.09
C PRO A 56 28.69 -6.85 -2.26
N PHE A 57 27.39 -6.70 -2.51
CA PHE A 57 26.45 -7.73 -2.15
C PHE A 57 26.72 -8.90 -3.10
N ASP A 58 27.28 -9.99 -2.60
CA ASP A 58 27.49 -11.23 -3.37
C ASP A 58 26.15 -11.85 -3.83
N SER A 59 25.01 -11.36 -3.33
CA SER A 59 23.68 -11.75 -3.79
C SER A 59 23.17 -10.79 -4.88
N GLY A 60 22.94 -11.32 -6.08
CA GLY A 60 22.47 -10.58 -7.26
C GLY A 60 21.08 -9.93 -7.17
N TRP A 61 20.47 -9.85 -5.99
CA TRP A 61 19.13 -9.31 -5.76
C TRP A 61 19.11 -7.81 -5.42
N VAL A 62 20.22 -7.21 -4.98
CA VAL A 62 20.25 -5.77 -4.63
C VAL A 62 20.98 -4.99 -5.72
N PRO A 63 20.29 -4.08 -6.45
CA PRO A 63 20.92 -3.25 -7.47
C PRO A 63 22.10 -2.47 -6.90
N ARG A 64 23.28 -2.58 -7.53
CA ARG A 64 24.50 -1.84 -7.17
C ARG A 64 24.26 -0.32 -6.97
N LYS A 65 23.27 0.24 -7.68
CA LYS A 65 22.87 1.66 -7.61
C LYS A 65 22.18 2.08 -6.29
N LEU A 66 21.67 1.16 -5.48
CA LEU A 66 21.14 1.49 -4.15
C LEU A 66 22.24 1.88 -3.15
N SER A 67 23.49 1.45 -3.39
CA SER A 67 24.64 1.75 -2.51
C SER A 67 25.18 3.19 -2.64
N THR A 68 24.78 3.92 -3.67
CA THR A 68 25.25 5.29 -3.98
C THR A 68 24.39 6.40 -3.37
N PHE A 69 23.43 6.08 -2.49
CA PHE A 69 22.59 7.10 -1.85
C PHE A 69 23.35 7.89 -0.78
N PRO A 70 23.50 9.23 -0.88
CA PRO A 70 24.14 10.04 0.16
C PRO A 70 23.39 9.98 1.50
N ALA A 71 22.08 9.71 1.47
CA ALA A 71 21.27 9.46 2.65
C ALA A 71 21.74 8.24 3.47
N LEU A 72 22.41 7.25 2.84
CA LEU A 72 22.85 6.03 3.49
C LEU A 72 23.82 6.31 4.65
N ARG A 73 24.73 7.26 4.49
CA ARG A 73 25.69 7.66 5.54
C ARG A 73 24.98 8.23 6.76
N TYR A 74 23.99 9.10 6.55
CA TYR A 74 23.17 9.65 7.63
C TYR A 74 22.41 8.55 8.37
N PHE A 75 21.86 7.57 7.65
CA PHE A 75 21.17 6.43 8.27
C PHE A 75 22.12 5.52 9.06
N VAL A 76 23.30 5.18 8.51
CA VAL A 76 24.32 4.39 9.22
C VAL A 76 24.75 5.11 10.51
N SER A 77 25.07 6.40 10.40
CA SER A 77 25.47 7.23 11.55
C SER A 77 24.36 7.30 12.60
N ALA A 78 23.11 7.58 12.21
CA ALA A 78 21.98 7.64 13.13
C ALA A 78 21.70 6.30 13.84
N LEU A 79 21.77 5.18 13.12
CA LEU A 79 21.59 3.83 13.70
C LEU A 79 22.72 3.49 14.66
N PHE A 80 23.96 3.84 14.32
CA PHE A 80 25.13 3.59 15.16
C PHE A 80 25.11 4.46 16.42
N VAL A 81 24.82 5.75 16.31
CA VAL A 81 24.66 6.66 17.46
C VAL A 81 23.57 6.15 18.41
N ARG A 82 22.43 5.68 17.89
CA ARG A 82 21.38 5.08 18.71
C ARG A 82 21.85 3.85 19.48
N TYR A 83 22.68 3.01 18.85
CA TYR A 83 23.31 1.87 19.50
C TYR A 83 24.28 2.30 20.61
N LEU A 84 25.12 3.30 20.34
CA LEU A 84 26.08 3.82 21.31
C LEU A 84 25.40 4.38 22.56
N TYR A 85 24.31 5.13 22.40
CA TYR A 85 23.52 5.62 23.54
C TYR A 85 22.98 4.48 24.43
N ARG A 86 22.43 3.42 23.82
CA ARG A 86 21.96 2.26 24.60
C ARG A 86 23.10 1.52 25.29
N SER A 87 24.25 1.46 24.62
CA SER A 87 25.44 0.81 25.16
C SER A 87 25.98 1.58 26.36
N ALA A 88 26.03 2.92 26.27
CA ALA A 88 26.37 3.79 27.39
C ALA A 88 25.38 3.62 28.55
N ASP A 89 24.07 3.61 28.29
CA ASP A 89 23.03 3.40 29.32
C ASP A 89 23.21 2.03 30.03
N ALA A 90 23.52 0.97 29.26
CA ALA A 90 23.75 -0.38 29.81
C ALA A 90 25.04 -0.47 30.62
N LEU A 91 26.13 0.14 30.15
CA LEU A 91 27.41 0.21 30.86
C LEU A 91 27.26 1.00 32.17
N LYS A 92 26.56 2.15 32.16
CA LYS A 92 26.24 2.93 33.37
C LYS A 92 25.49 2.08 34.39
N SER A 93 24.50 1.31 33.94
CA SER A 93 23.76 0.39 34.82
C SER A 93 24.64 -0.72 35.40
N GLY A 94 25.61 -1.23 34.62
CA GLY A 94 26.61 -2.20 35.09
C GLY A 94 27.52 -1.61 36.17
N VAL A 95 28.14 -0.46 35.90
CA VAL A 95 29.00 0.26 36.85
C VAL A 95 28.24 0.57 38.14
N MET A 96 27.00 1.05 38.06
CA MET A 96 26.16 1.28 39.26
C MET A 96 25.91 0.00 40.07
N LYS A 97 25.73 -1.16 39.42
CA LYS A 97 25.56 -2.44 40.14
C LYS A 97 26.86 -2.90 40.81
N CYS A 98 28.01 -2.66 40.18
CA CYS A 98 29.31 -2.92 40.77
C CYS A 98 29.59 -2.00 41.95
N ALA A 99 29.25 -0.71 41.83
CA ALA A 99 29.37 0.28 42.91
C ALA A 99 28.57 -0.09 44.16
N VAL A 100 27.37 -0.64 44.00
CA VAL A 100 26.54 -1.13 45.12
C VAL A 100 27.14 -2.38 45.80
N ARG A 101 28.05 -3.10 45.13
CA ARG A 101 28.67 -4.35 45.63
C ARG A 101 30.13 -4.19 46.09
N GLY A 102 30.81 -3.07 45.79
CA GLY A 102 32.25 -2.88 46.02
C GLY A 102 32.62 -1.50 46.57
N THR A 103 33.91 -1.17 46.58
CA THR A 103 34.48 0.10 47.06
C THR A 103 34.09 1.29 46.17
N SER A 104 33.74 2.41 46.81
CA SER A 104 33.02 3.56 46.25
C SER A 104 33.79 4.38 45.20
N ASP A 105 35.11 4.52 45.34
CA ASP A 105 35.84 5.58 44.63
C ASP A 105 36.11 5.27 43.15
N GLU A 106 36.58 4.05 42.81
CA GLU A 106 36.87 3.66 41.40
C GLU A 106 35.63 3.67 40.49
N ASN A 107 34.44 3.41 41.04
CA ASN A 107 33.20 3.38 40.26
C ASN A 107 32.69 4.78 39.87
N THR A 108 33.12 5.82 40.59
CA THR A 108 32.69 7.20 40.34
C THR A 108 33.38 7.75 39.09
N ASP A 109 34.66 7.44 38.90
CA ASP A 109 35.45 7.85 37.73
C ASP A 109 34.94 7.18 36.43
N ASP A 110 34.55 5.91 36.49
CA ASP A 110 33.98 5.17 35.34
C ASP A 110 32.59 5.74 34.94
N LEU A 111 31.79 6.20 35.90
CA LEU A 111 30.50 6.85 35.64
C LEU A 111 30.68 8.22 34.96
N ASP A 112 31.61 9.04 35.46
CA ASP A 112 31.92 10.35 34.88
C ASP A 112 32.47 10.20 33.44
N MET A 113 33.32 9.19 33.19
CA MET A 113 33.79 8.88 31.85
C MET A 113 32.64 8.49 30.90
N LEU A 114 31.70 7.66 31.35
CA LEU A 114 30.53 7.27 30.56
C LEU A 114 29.58 8.45 30.29
N GLU A 115 29.46 9.38 31.23
CA GLU A 115 28.67 10.59 31.03
C GLU A 115 29.33 11.57 30.06
N ASN A 116 30.65 11.74 30.15
CA ASN A 116 31.42 12.54 29.19
C ASN A 116 31.35 11.94 27.77
N PHE A 117 31.40 10.62 27.65
CA PHE A 117 31.17 9.94 26.38
C PHE A 117 29.74 10.15 25.86
N GLU A 118 28.71 10.05 26.70
CA GLU A 118 27.34 10.29 26.26
C GLU A 118 27.13 11.73 25.76
N ARG A 119 27.78 12.72 26.41
CA ARG A 119 27.76 14.13 26.01
C ARG A 119 28.52 14.41 24.71
N SER A 120 29.53 13.61 24.37
CA SER A 120 30.28 13.75 23.11
C SER A 120 29.55 13.18 21.89
N LEU A 121 28.51 12.36 22.10
CA LEU A 121 27.71 11.79 21.01
C LEU A 121 26.81 12.84 20.33
N PRO A 122 26.59 12.73 19.00
CA PRO A 122 25.62 13.57 18.28
C PRO A 122 24.20 13.45 18.85
N PRO A 123 23.37 14.51 18.81
CA PRO A 123 22.05 14.51 19.43
C PRO A 123 21.15 13.38 18.90
N ARG A 124 20.45 12.70 19.82
CA ARG A 124 19.49 11.64 19.49
C ARG A 124 18.41 12.18 18.54
N VAL A 125 18.35 11.63 17.32
CA VAL A 125 17.21 11.87 16.43
C VAL A 125 15.98 11.21 17.06
N LYS A 126 15.02 12.03 17.50
CA LYS A 126 13.78 11.52 18.11
C LYS A 126 13.01 10.72 17.05
N LEU A 127 12.73 9.45 17.35
CA LEU A 127 11.98 8.55 16.47
C LEU A 127 10.61 9.14 16.06
N ALA A 128 10.01 9.94 16.95
CA ALA A 128 8.77 10.68 16.72
C ALA A 128 8.83 11.68 15.55
N LEU A 129 10.03 12.17 15.20
CA LEU A 129 10.24 13.12 14.10
C LEU A 129 10.42 12.40 12.75
N VAL A 130 10.81 11.13 12.78
CA VAL A 130 11.06 10.29 11.61
C VAL A 130 9.81 9.49 11.22
N LEU A 131 9.00 9.11 12.21
CA LEU A 131 7.79 8.30 12.01
C LEU A 131 6.82 8.90 10.97
N PRO A 132 6.49 10.20 10.99
CA PRO A 132 5.56 10.79 10.01
C PRO A 132 6.11 10.72 8.58
N VAL A 133 7.42 10.93 8.41
CA VAL A 133 8.10 10.87 7.10
C VAL A 133 8.08 9.44 6.55
N ILE A 134 8.34 8.44 7.40
CA ILE A 134 8.25 7.03 7.02
C ILE A 134 6.81 6.68 6.65
N SER A 135 5.82 7.06 7.47
CA SER A 135 4.41 6.79 7.17
C SER A 135 3.97 7.40 5.84
N LEU A 136 4.41 8.61 5.53
CA LEU A 136 4.09 9.30 4.28
C LEU A 136 4.77 8.62 3.07
N ALA A 137 6.02 8.18 3.22
CA ALA A 137 6.69 7.38 2.20
C ALA A 137 5.98 6.04 1.94
N VAL A 138 5.51 5.36 3.00
CA VAL A 138 4.72 4.13 2.88
C VAL A 138 3.40 4.37 2.16
N LEU A 139 2.67 5.44 2.51
CA LEU A 139 1.42 5.79 1.83
C LEU A 139 1.63 6.17 0.37
N PHE A 140 2.73 6.88 0.05
CA PHE A 140 3.07 7.22 -1.32
C PHE A 140 3.38 5.96 -2.16
N VAL A 141 4.20 5.05 -1.64
CA VAL A 141 4.47 3.77 -2.31
C VAL A 141 3.18 2.95 -2.48
N ALA A 142 2.31 2.93 -1.47
CA ALA A 142 1.01 2.26 -1.55
C ALA A 142 0.11 2.87 -2.64
N TYR A 143 0.11 4.20 -2.78
CA TYR A 143 -0.61 4.88 -3.85
C TYR A 143 -0.07 4.52 -5.23
N VAL A 144 1.25 4.51 -5.43
CA VAL A 144 1.86 4.14 -6.71
C VAL A 144 1.55 2.67 -7.05
N LEU A 145 1.63 1.77 -6.07
CA LEU A 145 1.28 0.36 -6.26
C LEU A 145 -0.19 0.19 -6.63
N THR A 146 -1.12 0.82 -5.91
CA THR A 146 -2.55 0.76 -6.25
C THR A 146 -2.85 1.33 -7.62
N TRP A 147 -2.17 2.39 -8.03
CA TRP A 147 -2.29 2.95 -9.37
C TRP A 147 -1.84 1.96 -10.45
N LEU A 148 -0.67 1.33 -10.28
CA LEU A 148 -0.18 0.30 -11.21
C LEU A 148 -1.15 -0.90 -11.29
N CYS A 149 -1.73 -1.30 -10.16
CA CYS A 149 -2.64 -2.45 -10.08
C CYS A 149 -4.08 -2.14 -10.51
N HIS A 150 -4.42 -0.87 -10.78
CA HIS A 150 -5.81 -0.43 -11.00
C HIS A 150 -6.77 -0.85 -9.86
N ALA A 151 -6.25 -0.87 -8.63
CA ALA A 151 -6.97 -1.33 -7.47
C ALA A 151 -8.00 -0.29 -6.98
N GLY A 152 -9.18 -0.75 -6.56
CA GLY A 152 -10.30 0.12 -6.14
C GLY A 152 -10.02 0.99 -4.90
N TYR A 153 -8.99 0.66 -4.12
CA TYR A 153 -8.58 1.39 -2.91
C TYR A 153 -7.57 2.54 -3.17
N ARG A 154 -7.31 2.91 -4.43
CA ARG A 154 -6.45 4.05 -4.80
C ARG A 154 -6.89 5.37 -4.13
N ASN A 155 -8.19 5.65 -4.11
CA ASN A 155 -8.73 6.89 -3.54
C ASN A 155 -8.54 6.93 -2.02
N LEU A 156 -8.72 5.79 -1.34
CA LEU A 156 -8.46 5.66 0.10
C LEU A 156 -7.03 6.07 0.45
N PHE A 157 -6.02 5.60 -0.29
CA PHE A 157 -4.62 5.97 0.00
C PHE A 157 -4.30 7.42 -0.35
N ALA A 158 -4.90 7.97 -1.41
CA ALA A 158 -4.74 9.39 -1.74
C ALA A 158 -5.33 10.30 -0.65
N ASP A 159 -6.52 9.97 -0.14
CA ASP A 159 -7.19 10.73 0.91
C ASP A 159 -6.46 10.59 2.25
N LEU A 160 -5.96 9.40 2.57
CA LEU A 160 -5.14 9.17 3.76
C LEU A 160 -3.79 9.90 3.69
N ALA A 161 -3.14 9.93 2.52
CA ALA A 161 -1.92 10.70 2.33
C ALA A 161 -2.18 12.21 2.51
N THR A 162 -3.28 12.72 1.96
CA THR A 162 -3.69 14.12 2.09
C THR A 162 -4.03 14.46 3.54
N ALA A 163 -4.75 13.59 4.24
CA ALA A 163 -5.06 13.73 5.67
C ALA A 163 -3.79 13.70 6.53
N ALA A 164 -2.80 12.88 6.17
CA ALA A 164 -1.51 12.83 6.85
C ALA A 164 -0.69 14.12 6.65
N ILE A 165 -0.64 14.65 5.43
CA ILE A 165 0.05 15.92 5.10
C ILE A 165 -0.58 17.08 5.86
N THR A 166 -1.91 17.13 5.90
CA THR A 166 -2.68 18.20 6.55
C THR A 166 -2.87 17.99 8.05
N VAL A 167 -2.39 16.86 8.60
CA VAL A 167 -2.54 16.46 10.00
C VAL A 167 -4.01 16.56 10.46
N ASN A 168 -4.94 16.10 9.62
CA ASN A 168 -6.38 16.24 9.84
C ASN A 168 -7.02 14.88 10.14
N ARG A 169 -7.30 14.64 11.43
CA ARG A 169 -7.97 13.41 11.90
C ARG A 169 -9.37 13.24 11.31
N ALA A 170 -10.13 14.33 11.16
CA ALA A 170 -11.49 14.25 10.61
C ALA A 170 -11.47 13.81 9.14
N ALA A 171 -10.50 14.31 8.36
CA ALA A 171 -10.30 13.88 6.98
C ALA A 171 -9.92 12.39 6.88
N ALA A 172 -9.07 11.89 7.79
CA ALA A 172 -8.72 10.47 7.82
C ALA A 172 -9.93 9.58 8.15
N VAL A 173 -10.76 9.98 9.12
CA VAL A 173 -12.00 9.25 9.46
C VAL A 173 -12.99 9.27 8.29
N ALA A 174 -13.14 10.41 7.63
CA ALA A 174 -13.99 10.55 6.45
C ALA A 174 -13.53 9.64 5.29
N ALA A 175 -12.23 9.53 5.06
CA ALA A 175 -11.65 8.64 4.07
C ALA A 175 -11.99 7.16 4.35
N PHE A 176 -11.84 6.72 5.60
CA PHE A 176 -12.22 5.36 6.01
C PHE A 176 -13.72 5.12 5.91
N SER A 177 -14.56 6.07 6.31
CA SER A 177 -16.02 5.92 6.18
C SER A 177 -16.46 5.84 4.72
N SER A 178 -15.86 6.63 3.84
CA SER A 178 -16.15 6.58 2.40
C SER A 178 -15.70 5.25 1.79
N ALA A 179 -14.50 4.80 2.13
CA ALA A 179 -13.99 3.50 1.68
C ALA A 179 -14.82 2.32 2.20
N HIS A 180 -15.30 2.38 3.44
CA HIS A 180 -16.18 1.36 4.00
C HIS A 180 -17.53 1.31 3.28
N ARG A 181 -18.09 2.49 2.97
CA ARG A 181 -19.31 2.62 2.16
C ARG A 181 -19.12 2.14 0.72
N LEU A 182 -17.92 2.26 0.17
CA LEU A 182 -17.57 1.72 -1.14
C LEU A 182 -17.41 0.20 -1.10
N ALA A 183 -16.73 -0.32 -0.07
CA ALA A 183 -16.48 -1.74 0.13
C ALA A 183 -17.78 -2.55 0.27
N THR A 184 -18.75 -2.02 1.04
CA THR A 184 -20.11 -2.59 1.18
C THR A 184 -20.84 -2.70 -0.14
N CYS A 185 -20.64 -1.76 -1.06
CA CYS A 185 -21.38 -1.73 -2.32
C CYS A 185 -20.69 -2.49 -3.46
N GLN A 186 -19.37 -2.67 -3.39
CA GLN A 186 -18.60 -3.35 -4.44
C GLN A 186 -18.40 -4.85 -4.17
N HIS A 187 -18.38 -5.29 -2.91
CA HIS A 187 -18.14 -6.68 -2.57
C HIS A 187 -19.06 -7.17 -1.42
N PRO A 188 -19.56 -8.41 -1.49
CA PRO A 188 -20.41 -8.98 -0.44
C PRO A 188 -19.68 -9.18 0.91
N LEU A 189 -18.35 -9.06 0.95
CA LEU A 189 -17.56 -9.02 2.18
C LEU A 189 -16.60 -7.84 2.17
N GLU A 190 -16.92 -6.81 2.94
CA GLU A 190 -16.08 -5.63 3.18
C GLU A 190 -14.65 -5.97 3.62
N GLY A 191 -14.50 -7.08 4.37
CA GLY A 191 -13.22 -7.55 4.89
C GLY A 191 -12.19 -7.83 3.80
N TYR A 192 -12.63 -8.22 2.59
CA TYR A 192 -11.72 -8.47 1.47
C TYR A 192 -11.06 -7.17 0.98
N PHE A 193 -11.86 -6.11 0.83
CA PHE A 193 -11.39 -4.80 0.38
C PHE A 193 -10.34 -4.22 1.34
N PHE A 194 -10.62 -4.25 2.66
CA PHE A 194 -9.70 -3.73 3.66
C PHE A 194 -8.49 -4.64 3.90
N ALA A 195 -8.61 -5.96 3.75
CA ALA A 195 -7.47 -6.86 3.79
C ALA A 195 -6.50 -6.60 2.63
N GLY A 196 -7.01 -6.39 1.41
CA GLY A 196 -6.21 -6.00 0.24
C GLY A 196 -5.48 -4.67 0.46
N ALA A 197 -6.19 -3.65 0.95
CA ALA A 197 -5.58 -2.36 1.29
C ALA A 197 -4.46 -2.51 2.37
N ALA A 198 -4.74 -3.22 3.46
CA ALA A 198 -3.76 -3.42 4.54
C ALA A 198 -2.53 -4.21 4.05
N MET A 199 -2.72 -5.18 3.16
CA MET A 199 -1.64 -5.92 2.53
C MET A 199 -0.74 -4.99 1.70
N ILE A 200 -1.30 -4.10 0.87
CA ILE A 200 -0.50 -3.13 0.10
C ILE A 200 0.28 -2.19 1.02
N VAL A 201 -0.31 -1.70 2.10
CA VAL A 201 0.41 -0.86 3.09
C VAL A 201 1.59 -1.61 3.67
N THR A 202 1.39 -2.89 4.04
CA THR A 202 2.46 -3.71 4.63
C THR A 202 3.60 -3.95 3.64
N TRP A 203 3.28 -4.23 2.37
CA TRP A 203 4.27 -4.33 1.30
C TRP A 203 5.01 -3.02 1.04
N SER A 204 4.29 -1.91 1.09
CA SER A 204 4.85 -0.57 0.92
C SER A 204 5.84 -0.24 2.03
N ALA A 205 5.58 -0.70 3.26
CA ALA A 205 6.52 -0.62 4.37
C ALA A 205 7.78 -1.46 4.13
N ILE A 206 7.64 -2.68 3.60
CA ILE A 206 8.79 -3.52 3.23
C ILE A 206 9.64 -2.81 2.15
N LEU A 207 9.00 -2.30 1.09
CA LEU A 207 9.69 -1.57 0.02
C LEU A 207 10.35 -0.28 0.51
N ALA A 208 9.74 0.45 1.45
CA ALA A 208 10.33 1.64 2.06
C ALA A 208 11.56 1.31 2.93
N ILE A 209 11.67 0.07 3.45
CA ILE A 209 12.78 -0.37 4.29
C ILE A 209 13.92 -1.01 3.49
N LEU A 210 13.66 -1.55 2.29
CA LEU A 210 14.70 -2.13 1.42
C LEU A 210 15.93 -1.22 1.22
N PRO A 211 15.79 0.10 0.98
CA PRO A 211 16.94 1.01 0.85
C PRO A 211 17.79 1.15 2.12
N LEU A 212 17.25 0.79 3.29
CA LEU A 212 17.96 0.86 4.56
C LEU A 212 18.80 -0.39 4.83
N LEU A 213 18.56 -1.53 4.15
CA LEU A 213 19.29 -2.78 4.36
C LEU A 213 20.82 -2.65 4.28
N PRO A 214 21.40 -1.90 3.32
CA PRO A 214 22.85 -1.70 3.27
C PRO A 214 23.37 -0.97 4.52
N ALA A 215 22.60 -0.03 5.09
CA ALA A 215 23.02 0.69 6.28
C ALA A 215 23.11 -0.24 7.48
N PHE A 216 22.11 -1.10 7.66
CA PHE A 216 22.14 -2.09 8.73
C PHE A 216 23.24 -3.13 8.56
N TYR A 217 23.54 -3.54 7.32
CA TYR A 217 24.66 -4.45 7.06
C TYR A 217 25.99 -3.85 7.49
N LEU A 218 26.22 -2.57 7.17
CA LEU A 218 27.45 -1.85 7.56
C LEU A 218 27.58 -1.72 9.07
N VAL A 219 26.49 -1.34 9.76
CA VAL A 219 26.47 -1.29 11.23
C VAL A 219 26.80 -2.66 11.82
N ARG A 220 26.16 -3.73 11.33
CA ARG A 220 26.43 -5.10 11.81
C ARG A 220 27.87 -5.53 11.58
N ARG A 221 28.44 -5.19 10.42
CA ARG A 221 29.84 -5.48 10.12
C ARG A 221 30.76 -4.77 11.11
N LYS A 222 30.51 -3.48 11.37
CA LYS A 222 31.31 -2.70 12.33
C LYS A 222 31.20 -3.24 13.76
N LEU A 223 29.99 -3.59 14.22
CA LEU A 223 29.80 -4.22 15.53
C LEU A 223 30.53 -5.57 15.61
N LYS A 224 30.51 -6.36 14.54
CA LYS A 224 31.24 -7.63 14.49
C LYS A 224 32.76 -7.42 14.54
N GLU A 225 33.29 -6.38 13.91
CA GLU A 225 34.71 -6.02 13.98
C GLU A 225 35.13 -5.64 15.42
N MET A 226 34.20 -5.17 16.25
CA MET A 226 34.44 -4.75 17.64
C MET A 226 34.02 -5.77 18.71
N SER A 227 33.50 -6.94 18.33
CA SER A 227 32.81 -7.82 19.28
C SER A 227 33.70 -8.34 20.42
N GLU A 228 35.00 -8.50 20.18
CA GLU A 228 35.96 -8.93 21.20
C GLU A 228 36.24 -7.81 22.21
N VAL A 229 36.35 -6.57 21.73
CA VAL A 229 36.52 -5.38 22.58
C VAL A 229 35.24 -5.09 23.37
N GLU A 230 34.07 -5.26 22.75
CA GLU A 230 32.78 -5.19 23.45
C GLU A 230 32.70 -6.24 24.56
N ALA A 231 32.97 -7.52 24.28
CA ALA A 231 32.92 -8.56 25.30
C ALA A 231 33.82 -8.24 26.50
N SER A 232 35.07 -7.83 26.24
CA SER A 232 36.02 -7.45 27.29
C SER A 232 35.55 -6.23 28.10
N GLY A 233 35.00 -5.19 27.46
CA GLY A 233 34.55 -3.99 28.16
C GLY A 233 33.26 -4.21 28.94
N TYR A 234 32.30 -4.99 28.41
CA TYR A 234 31.07 -5.35 29.12
C TYR A 234 31.35 -6.27 30.32
N ASP A 235 32.25 -7.23 30.17
CA ASP A 235 32.66 -8.13 31.27
C ASP A 235 33.36 -7.37 32.40
N ALA A 236 34.21 -6.38 32.07
CA ALA A 236 34.92 -5.56 33.04
C ALA A 236 33.98 -4.82 34.01
N VAL A 237 32.84 -4.32 33.52
CA VAL A 237 31.84 -3.63 34.35
C VAL A 237 30.62 -4.50 34.71
N GLN A 238 30.71 -5.82 34.49
CA GLN A 238 29.62 -6.78 34.70
C GLN A 238 28.28 -6.36 34.05
N ALA A 239 28.35 -5.63 32.94
CA ALA A 239 27.18 -5.17 32.20
C ALA A 239 26.69 -6.24 31.22
N LEU A 240 25.40 -6.17 30.88
CA LEU A 240 24.84 -7.03 29.84
C LEU A 240 25.09 -6.40 28.46
N PRO A 241 25.60 -7.16 27.47
CA PRO A 241 25.83 -6.63 26.13
C PRO A 241 24.52 -6.21 25.47
N VAL A 242 24.56 -5.08 24.77
CA VAL A 242 23.41 -4.58 24.01
C VAL A 242 23.43 -5.20 22.62
N TYR A 243 22.36 -5.88 22.23
CA TYR A 243 22.27 -6.46 20.88
C TYR A 243 21.52 -5.53 19.92
N ALA A 244 22.05 -5.35 18.71
CA ALA A 244 21.37 -4.68 17.60
C ALA A 244 20.22 -5.53 17.04
N THR A 245 19.10 -5.60 17.77
CA THR A 245 17.93 -6.43 17.45
C THR A 245 16.98 -5.78 16.43
N GLU A 246 17.09 -4.48 16.21
CA GLU A 246 16.05 -3.69 15.56
C GLU A 246 15.72 -4.15 14.14
N LEU A 247 16.72 -4.49 13.31
CA LEU A 247 16.47 -4.91 11.93
C LEU A 247 15.82 -6.29 11.82
N ASP A 248 16.35 -7.28 12.55
CA ASP A 248 15.82 -8.65 12.49
C ASP A 248 14.38 -8.66 13.02
N LEU A 249 14.10 -7.86 14.05
CA LEU A 249 12.74 -7.70 14.58
C LEU A 249 11.86 -6.92 13.60
N LEU A 250 12.30 -5.78 13.05
CA LEU A 250 11.52 -4.99 12.09
C LEU A 250 11.13 -5.80 10.85
N VAL A 251 12.08 -6.49 10.25
CA VAL A 251 11.84 -7.28 9.04
C VAL A 251 10.89 -8.45 9.34
N ARG A 252 11.07 -9.15 10.47
CA ARG A 252 10.16 -10.23 10.88
C ARG A 252 8.77 -9.70 11.23
N LEU A 253 8.69 -8.56 11.93
CA LEU A 253 7.44 -7.93 12.37
C LEU A 253 6.67 -7.27 11.22
N LEU A 254 7.29 -7.03 10.07
CA LEU A 254 6.61 -6.55 8.85
C LEU A 254 6.17 -7.67 7.92
N LEU A 255 6.92 -8.78 7.86
CA LEU A 255 6.55 -9.94 7.05
C LEU A 255 5.38 -10.73 7.66
N ILE A 256 5.32 -10.86 8.99
CA ILE A 256 4.26 -11.61 9.67
C ILE A 256 2.86 -11.02 9.40
N PRO A 257 2.62 -9.70 9.56
CA PRO A 257 1.33 -9.10 9.24
C PRO A 257 0.95 -9.23 7.77
N ALA A 258 1.91 -9.10 6.84
CA ALA A 258 1.64 -9.23 5.41
C ALA A 258 1.07 -10.61 5.08
N VAL A 259 1.67 -11.66 5.64
CA VAL A 259 1.28 -13.06 5.42
C VAL A 259 -0.03 -13.38 6.15
N ALA A 260 -0.24 -12.82 7.35
CA ALA A 260 -1.49 -12.95 8.09
C ALA A 260 -2.67 -12.31 7.36
N LEU A 261 -2.49 -11.08 6.84
CA LEU A 261 -3.50 -10.36 6.07
C LEU A 261 -3.82 -11.07 4.76
N LEU A 262 -2.82 -11.70 4.13
CA LEU A 262 -3.04 -12.55 2.97
C LEU A 262 -3.90 -13.77 3.30
N ALA A 263 -3.66 -14.44 4.44
CA ALA A 263 -4.50 -15.55 4.89
C ALA A 263 -5.96 -15.11 5.06
N VAL A 264 -6.18 -13.94 5.68
CA VAL A 264 -7.52 -13.36 5.85
C VAL A 264 -8.18 -13.05 4.50
N ALA A 265 -7.45 -12.44 3.56
CA ALA A 265 -7.95 -12.13 2.22
C ALA A 265 -8.34 -13.40 1.45
N ALA A 266 -7.49 -14.44 1.51
CA ALA A 266 -7.73 -15.72 0.83
C ALA A 266 -8.93 -16.49 1.42
N VAL A 267 -9.11 -16.46 2.75
CA VAL A 267 -10.31 -17.03 3.39
C VAL A 267 -11.57 -16.26 2.98
N ALA A 268 -11.52 -14.92 3.00
CA ALA A 268 -12.65 -14.08 2.59
C ALA A 268 -13.03 -14.32 1.11
N GLN A 269 -12.04 -14.52 0.25
CA GLN A 269 -12.25 -14.86 -1.16
C GLN A 269 -12.87 -16.25 -1.34
N ALA A 270 -12.36 -17.25 -0.64
CA ALA A 270 -12.91 -18.61 -0.70
C ALA A 270 -14.38 -18.67 -0.23
N LEU A 271 -14.74 -17.87 0.78
CA LEU A 271 -16.10 -17.80 1.30
C LEU A 271 -17.07 -17.09 0.35
N THR A 272 -16.60 -16.08 -0.40
CA THR A 272 -17.45 -15.28 -1.32
C THR A 272 -17.63 -15.91 -2.68
N GLN A 273 -16.62 -16.63 -3.18
CA GLN A 273 -16.65 -17.27 -4.50
C GLN A 273 -17.27 -18.67 -4.48
N ARG A 274 -18.14 -18.98 -3.51
CA ARG A 274 -18.76 -20.31 -3.37
C ARG A 274 -19.61 -20.74 -4.59
N SER A 275 -19.94 -19.80 -5.48
CA SER A 275 -20.63 -20.02 -6.77
C SER A 275 -19.71 -19.98 -8.00
N ALA A 276 -18.42 -19.65 -7.84
CA ALA A 276 -17.44 -19.70 -8.93
C ALA A 276 -16.85 -21.11 -9.07
N THR A 277 -16.19 -21.38 -10.20
CA THR A 277 -15.60 -22.68 -10.54
C THR A 277 -14.77 -23.29 -9.38
N ASP A 278 -14.93 -24.60 -9.12
CA ASP A 278 -14.25 -25.36 -8.05
C ASP A 278 -12.75 -25.09 -7.93
N LEU A 279 -12.08 -24.79 -9.04
CA LEU A 279 -10.64 -24.53 -9.08
C LEU A 279 -10.24 -23.24 -8.32
N ALA A 280 -11.00 -22.15 -8.46
CA ALA A 280 -10.69 -20.87 -7.82
C ALA A 280 -10.86 -20.94 -6.30
N VAL A 281 -11.90 -21.65 -5.85
CA VAL A 281 -12.15 -21.92 -4.42
C VAL A 281 -11.02 -22.80 -3.85
N THR A 282 -10.64 -23.86 -4.56
CA THR A 282 -9.57 -24.77 -4.12
C THR A 282 -8.23 -24.05 -3.97
N VAL A 283 -7.85 -23.21 -4.94
CA VAL A 283 -6.61 -22.42 -4.89
C VAL A 283 -6.64 -21.42 -3.72
N SER A 284 -7.76 -20.73 -3.50
CA SER A 284 -7.91 -19.75 -2.41
C SER A 284 -7.79 -20.42 -1.03
N VAL A 285 -8.42 -21.58 -0.85
CA VAL A 285 -8.30 -22.37 0.40
C VAL A 285 -6.87 -22.84 0.62
N ALA A 286 -6.18 -23.33 -0.43
CA ALA A 286 -4.78 -23.74 -0.32
C ALA A 286 -3.87 -22.58 0.11
N ILE A 287 -4.04 -21.39 -0.49
CA ILE A 287 -3.30 -20.18 -0.11
C ILE A 287 -3.58 -19.82 1.35
N ALA A 288 -4.84 -19.85 1.79
CA ALA A 288 -5.23 -19.54 3.17
C ALA A 288 -4.57 -20.48 4.19
N VAL A 289 -4.56 -21.78 3.93
CA VAL A 289 -3.95 -22.79 4.81
C VAL A 289 -2.44 -22.59 4.89
N ILE A 290 -1.77 -22.43 3.74
CA ILE A 290 -0.32 -22.22 3.67
C ILE A 290 0.07 -20.93 4.40
N ALA A 291 -0.61 -19.82 4.12
CA ALA A 291 -0.33 -18.53 4.74
C ALA A 291 -0.56 -18.55 6.27
N SER A 292 -1.62 -19.21 6.73
CA SER A 292 -1.89 -19.37 8.17
C SER A 292 -0.80 -20.19 8.87
N ALA A 293 -0.41 -21.32 8.30
CA ALA A 293 0.66 -22.16 8.84
C ALA A 293 2.00 -21.41 8.92
N LEU A 294 2.34 -20.65 7.87
CA LEU A 294 3.54 -19.83 7.83
C LEU A 294 3.52 -18.70 8.86
N THR A 295 2.37 -18.06 9.08
CA THR A 295 2.20 -17.01 10.08
C THR A 295 2.45 -17.55 11.49
N ILE A 296 1.86 -18.72 11.81
CA ILE A 296 2.04 -19.39 13.10
C ILE A 296 3.51 -19.77 13.30
N LEU A 297 4.13 -20.41 12.30
CA LEU A 297 5.55 -20.79 12.36
C LEU A 297 6.46 -19.57 12.54
N ALA A 298 6.21 -18.49 11.81
CA ALA A 298 6.98 -17.26 11.94
C ALA A 298 6.80 -16.60 13.33
N GLY A 299 5.61 -16.66 13.92
CA GLY A 299 5.33 -16.18 15.27
C GLY A 299 6.04 -16.99 16.36
N ILE A 300 5.98 -18.32 16.27
CA ILE A 300 6.70 -19.24 17.18
C ILE A 300 8.20 -18.99 17.07
N GLU A 301 8.73 -18.85 15.86
CA GLU A 301 10.15 -18.59 15.62
C GLU A 301 10.60 -17.20 16.06
N LEU A 302 9.71 -16.19 16.03
CA LEU A 302 10.00 -14.88 16.60
C LEU A 302 10.09 -14.96 18.13
N ALA A 303 9.15 -15.70 18.76
CA ALA A 303 9.10 -15.90 20.20
C ALA A 303 10.29 -16.74 20.71
N SER A 304 10.68 -17.80 20.00
CA SER A 304 11.87 -18.62 20.32
C SER A 304 13.13 -17.77 20.23
N CYS A 305 13.27 -16.99 19.16
CA CYS A 305 14.41 -16.10 18.98
C CYS A 305 14.51 -15.02 20.06
N TYR A 306 13.36 -14.48 20.47
CA TYR A 306 13.31 -13.50 21.55
C TYR A 306 13.77 -14.10 22.88
N ARG A 307 13.32 -15.33 23.21
CA ARG A 307 13.74 -16.04 24.42
C ARG A 307 15.21 -16.45 24.40
N GLU A 308 15.70 -17.10 23.34
CA GLU A 308 17.11 -17.51 23.23
C GLU A 308 18.08 -16.33 23.35
N ARG A 309 17.72 -15.17 22.80
CA ARG A 309 18.54 -13.96 22.93
C ARG A 309 18.44 -13.30 24.30
N HIS A 310 17.29 -13.39 24.97
CA HIS A 310 17.16 -12.97 26.37
C HIS A 310 18.08 -13.81 27.28
N ASP A 311 18.26 -15.08 26.94
CA ASP A 311 19.08 -16.03 27.69
C ASP A 311 20.56 -16.07 27.21
N LYS A 312 21.05 -14.99 26.57
CA LYS A 312 22.44 -14.79 26.10
C LYS A 312 22.92 -15.76 25.01
N GLY A 313 22.00 -16.45 24.31
CA GLY A 313 22.34 -17.33 23.19
C GLY A 313 22.87 -16.54 21.98
N PRO A 314 24.09 -16.82 21.46
CA PRO A 314 24.69 -16.02 20.38
C PRO A 314 24.07 -16.26 18.99
N ARG A 315 23.12 -17.19 18.82
CA ARG A 315 22.65 -17.62 17.49
C ARG A 315 21.15 -17.87 17.40
N CYS A 316 20.45 -16.82 17.00
CA CYS A 316 19.09 -16.85 16.46
C CYS A 316 19.03 -17.38 15.01
N ARG A 317 19.66 -18.53 14.73
CA ARG A 317 19.79 -19.10 13.38
C ARG A 317 19.70 -20.62 13.42
N SER A 318 18.53 -21.15 13.77
CA SER A 318 18.20 -22.53 13.39
C SER A 318 18.12 -22.65 11.86
N VAL A 319 18.38 -23.82 11.29
CA VAL A 319 18.14 -24.05 9.85
C VAL A 319 16.66 -23.82 9.51
N ALA A 320 15.77 -24.14 10.46
CA ALA A 320 14.34 -23.90 10.39
C ALA A 320 13.98 -22.41 10.22
N THR A 321 14.63 -21.49 10.94
CA THR A 321 14.41 -20.04 10.77
C THR A 321 14.81 -19.52 9.40
N ARG A 322 15.89 -20.04 8.80
CA ARG A 322 16.30 -19.62 7.44
C ARG A 322 15.33 -20.13 6.38
N VAL A 323 14.92 -21.39 6.49
CA VAL A 323 13.97 -22.00 5.54
C VAL A 323 12.60 -21.36 5.68
N SER A 324 12.09 -21.19 6.91
CA SER A 324 10.83 -20.47 7.18
C SER A 324 10.84 -19.07 6.57
N PHE A 325 11.89 -18.28 6.82
CA PHE A 325 11.98 -16.93 6.30
C PHE A 325 12.07 -16.87 4.77
N ALA A 326 12.90 -17.72 4.16
CA ALA A 326 13.04 -17.79 2.71
C ALA A 326 11.72 -18.21 2.06
N THR A 327 11.03 -19.21 2.63
CA THR A 327 9.72 -19.67 2.15
C THR A 327 8.66 -18.59 2.29
N VAL A 328 8.60 -17.92 3.45
CA VAL A 328 7.69 -16.77 3.69
C VAL A 328 7.96 -15.65 2.69
N ALA A 329 9.22 -15.24 2.52
CA ALA A 329 9.58 -14.15 1.62
C ALA A 329 9.35 -14.50 0.14
N THR A 330 9.62 -15.75 -0.26
CA THR A 330 9.42 -16.21 -1.64
C THR A 330 7.94 -16.31 -1.98
N LEU A 331 7.15 -16.91 -1.08
CA LEU A 331 5.70 -17.01 -1.27
C LEU A 331 5.05 -15.64 -1.19
N SER A 332 5.42 -14.81 -0.22
CA SER A 332 4.85 -13.47 -0.11
C SER A 332 5.21 -12.65 -1.35
N SER A 333 6.46 -12.69 -1.83
CA SER A 333 6.85 -11.96 -3.05
C SER A 333 6.14 -12.50 -4.29
N GLY A 334 6.07 -13.82 -4.44
CA GLY A 334 5.35 -14.47 -5.55
C GLY A 334 3.88 -14.06 -5.57
N LEU A 335 3.23 -14.04 -4.40
CA LEU A 335 1.85 -13.57 -4.24
C LEU A 335 1.73 -12.06 -4.47
N PHE A 336 2.71 -11.24 -4.05
CA PHE A 336 2.72 -9.80 -4.33
C PHE A 336 2.80 -9.48 -5.82
N PHE A 337 3.49 -10.30 -6.61
CA PHE A 337 3.51 -10.11 -8.07
C PHE A 337 2.29 -10.74 -8.74
N ALA A 338 1.81 -11.88 -8.23
CA ALA A 338 0.69 -12.61 -8.78
C ALA A 338 -0.65 -11.92 -8.50
N LEU A 339 -0.86 -11.31 -7.32
CA LEU A 339 -2.13 -10.67 -6.96
C LEU A 339 -2.48 -9.48 -7.85
N PRO A 340 -1.57 -8.51 -8.11
CA PRO A 340 -1.78 -7.45 -9.08
C PRO A 340 -2.03 -7.92 -10.49
N THR A 341 -1.34 -8.97 -10.94
CA THR A 341 -1.54 -9.52 -12.29
C THR A 341 -2.84 -10.29 -12.37
N TRP A 342 -3.20 -11.03 -11.33
CA TRP A 342 -4.46 -11.74 -11.19
C TRP A 342 -5.63 -10.75 -11.09
N GLU A 343 -5.54 -9.71 -10.25
CA GLU A 343 -6.48 -8.60 -10.21
C GLU A 343 -6.52 -7.93 -11.57
N ALA A 344 -5.42 -7.54 -12.20
CA ALA A 344 -5.45 -6.91 -13.52
C ALA A 344 -6.05 -7.82 -14.62
N TYR A 345 -5.89 -9.14 -14.51
CA TYR A 345 -6.44 -10.12 -15.45
C TYR A 345 -7.96 -10.29 -15.24
N HIS A 346 -8.40 -10.53 -14.01
CA HIS A 346 -9.81 -10.68 -13.68
C HIS A 346 -10.58 -9.35 -13.62
N ASN A 347 -9.88 -8.22 -13.44
CA ASN A 347 -10.47 -6.87 -13.51
C ASN A 347 -10.62 -6.37 -14.96
N LYS A 348 -10.01 -7.04 -15.96
CA LYS A 348 -10.15 -6.70 -17.39
C LYS A 348 -11.39 -7.29 -18.05
N GLU A 349 -11.94 -8.35 -17.49
CA GLU A 349 -13.19 -8.93 -17.99
C GLU A 349 -14.35 -8.04 -17.52
N PHE A 350 -14.72 -7.05 -18.33
CA PHE A 350 -16.03 -6.44 -18.21
C PHE A 350 -17.07 -7.55 -18.25
N THR A 351 -17.85 -7.71 -17.18
CA THR A 351 -18.95 -8.68 -17.22
C THR A 351 -19.95 -8.12 -18.23
N THR A 352 -20.07 -8.79 -19.38
CA THR A 352 -20.98 -8.37 -20.43
C THR A 352 -22.31 -9.10 -20.21
N TRP A 353 -23.36 -8.33 -19.93
CA TRP A 353 -24.70 -8.87 -19.79
C TRP A 353 -25.52 -8.52 -21.03
N GLU A 354 -25.92 -9.54 -21.80
CA GLU A 354 -27.00 -9.38 -22.77
C GLU A 354 -28.32 -9.21 -22.00
N ARG A 355 -29.08 -8.18 -22.34
CA ARG A 355 -30.34 -7.82 -21.65
C ARG A 355 -31.48 -7.75 -22.66
N ASN A 356 -32.65 -8.18 -22.20
CA ASN A 356 -33.89 -8.04 -22.96
C ASN A 356 -34.55 -6.68 -22.66
N VAL A 357 -35.24 -6.11 -23.65
CA VAL A 357 -36.12 -4.96 -23.45
C VAL A 357 -37.40 -5.44 -22.80
N VAL A 358 -37.81 -4.85 -21.67
CA VAL A 358 -39.02 -5.25 -20.93
C VAL A 358 -40.00 -4.08 -20.83
N PRO A 359 -41.27 -4.25 -21.25
CA PRO A 359 -42.28 -3.22 -21.08
C PRO A 359 -42.45 -2.89 -19.60
N THR A 360 -42.56 -1.60 -19.27
CA THR A 360 -42.75 -1.06 -17.89
C THR A 360 -43.68 -1.95 -17.06
N SER A 361 -43.12 -2.62 -16.05
CA SER A 361 -43.89 -3.33 -15.03
C SER A 361 -44.45 -2.29 -14.04
N PRO A 362 -45.74 -2.38 -13.66
CA PRO A 362 -46.35 -1.43 -12.72
C PRO A 362 -45.85 -1.58 -11.27
N HIS A 363 -44.97 -2.54 -10.98
CA HIS A 363 -44.40 -2.75 -9.64
C HIS A 363 -42.87 -2.68 -9.68
N PRO A 364 -42.24 -1.84 -8.84
CA PRO A 364 -40.79 -1.88 -8.67
C PRO A 364 -40.45 -3.23 -8.02
N ALA A 365 -39.85 -4.14 -8.79
CA ALA A 365 -39.23 -5.35 -8.25
C ALA A 365 -38.24 -4.92 -7.16
N LYS A 366 -38.34 -5.53 -5.98
CA LYS A 366 -37.50 -5.16 -4.84
C LYS A 366 -36.06 -5.62 -5.08
N PRO A 367 -35.05 -4.97 -4.47
CA PRO A 367 -33.70 -5.52 -4.44
C PRO A 367 -33.77 -6.89 -3.75
N GLY A 368 -33.61 -7.97 -4.51
CA GLY A 368 -33.78 -9.35 -4.04
C GLY A 368 -34.73 -10.21 -4.89
N ASP A 369 -35.53 -9.61 -5.77
CA ASP A 369 -36.27 -10.38 -6.79
C ASP A 369 -35.28 -10.79 -7.89
N SER A 370 -34.53 -11.86 -7.63
CA SER A 370 -33.75 -12.58 -8.62
C SER A 370 -34.73 -13.27 -9.58
N ASP A 371 -34.92 -12.76 -10.80
CA ASP A 371 -35.00 -13.60 -12.02
C ASP A 371 -35.31 -12.91 -13.36
N ASP A 372 -35.65 -11.62 -13.44
CA ASP A 372 -36.14 -11.12 -14.74
C ASP A 372 -35.08 -10.85 -15.81
N GLY A 373 -33.78 -10.93 -15.49
CA GLY A 373 -32.69 -10.80 -16.48
C GLY A 373 -32.63 -9.46 -17.24
N ALA A 374 -33.57 -8.53 -17.01
CA ALA A 374 -33.77 -7.31 -17.78
C ALA A 374 -33.33 -6.04 -17.06
N ARG A 375 -33.47 -6.00 -15.73
CA ARG A 375 -33.03 -4.87 -14.91
C ARG A 375 -31.51 -4.90 -14.74
N GLY A 376 -30.86 -3.82 -15.14
CA GLY A 376 -29.46 -3.57 -14.87
C GLY A 376 -29.30 -3.02 -13.45
N TRP A 377 -28.28 -3.49 -12.74
CA TRP A 377 -27.93 -3.02 -11.42
C TRP A 377 -26.48 -2.54 -11.44
N LEU A 378 -26.28 -1.28 -11.07
CA LEU A 378 -24.99 -0.65 -10.81
C LEU A 378 -24.82 -0.63 -9.30
N THR A 379 -24.33 -1.74 -8.74
CA THR A 379 -24.35 -2.02 -7.29
C THR A 379 -25.78 -1.98 -6.72
N ASP A 380 -25.92 -2.12 -5.40
CA ASP A 380 -27.21 -2.01 -4.70
C ASP A 380 -27.71 -0.55 -4.56
N GLN A 381 -27.12 0.41 -5.30
CA GLN A 381 -27.42 1.84 -5.17
C GLN A 381 -28.19 2.45 -6.34
N LEU A 382 -28.05 1.86 -7.53
CA LEU A 382 -28.62 2.39 -8.76
C LEU A 382 -29.08 1.23 -9.63
N SER A 383 -30.36 1.22 -9.97
CA SER A 383 -30.91 0.28 -10.95
C SER A 383 -31.47 1.01 -12.15
N PHE A 384 -31.49 0.32 -13.28
CA PHE A 384 -32.00 0.87 -14.52
C PHE A 384 -32.62 -0.20 -15.41
N LEU A 385 -33.53 0.23 -16.27
CA LEU A 385 -34.27 -0.64 -17.16
C LEU A 385 -34.46 0.05 -18.50
N ILE A 386 -34.13 -0.65 -19.59
CA ILE A 386 -34.49 -0.21 -20.94
C ILE A 386 -35.84 -0.81 -21.28
N THR A 387 -36.83 0.07 -21.45
CA THR A 387 -38.24 -0.32 -21.59
C THR A 387 -38.70 -0.31 -23.05
N ASN A 388 -37.98 0.42 -23.89
CA ASN A 388 -38.25 0.49 -25.33
C ASN A 388 -37.00 0.84 -26.13
N ILE A 389 -36.91 0.31 -27.35
CA ILE A 389 -35.94 0.74 -28.35
C ILE A 389 -36.68 0.84 -29.70
N ARG A 390 -36.62 2.01 -30.34
CA ARG A 390 -37.27 2.30 -31.62
C ARG A 390 -36.25 2.82 -32.63
N PRO A 391 -35.95 2.03 -33.69
CA PRO A 391 -35.13 2.51 -34.80
C PRO A 391 -35.93 3.47 -35.70
N ASN A 392 -35.21 4.29 -36.48
CA ASN A 392 -35.78 5.23 -37.46
C ASN A 392 -36.83 6.20 -36.88
N THR A 393 -36.62 6.69 -35.66
CA THR A 393 -37.47 7.71 -35.06
C THR A 393 -37.42 9.00 -35.88
N GLN A 394 -38.55 9.71 -35.99
CA GLN A 394 -38.58 11.00 -36.66
C GLN A 394 -38.04 12.08 -35.72
N CYS A 395 -37.01 12.80 -36.16
CA CYS A 395 -36.48 13.95 -35.46
C CYS A 395 -36.18 15.07 -36.46
N LEU A 396 -36.67 16.28 -36.17
CA LEU A 396 -36.52 17.46 -37.02
C LEU A 396 -35.26 18.27 -36.69
N GLU A 397 -34.53 17.87 -35.64
CA GLU A 397 -33.27 18.49 -35.25
C GLU A 397 -32.18 18.19 -36.31
N SER A 398 -31.29 19.16 -36.55
CA SER A 398 -30.18 18.96 -37.47
C SER A 398 -29.22 17.92 -36.89
N PRO A 399 -28.70 16.98 -37.69
CA PRO A 399 -27.69 16.04 -37.22
C PRO A 399 -26.46 16.80 -36.72
N GLY A 400 -26.17 16.71 -35.41
CA GLY A 400 -25.05 17.41 -34.79
C GLY A 400 -23.69 16.78 -35.09
N VAL A 401 -23.66 15.51 -35.49
CA VAL A 401 -22.47 14.81 -35.98
C VAL A 401 -22.80 14.21 -37.34
N PRO A 402 -22.09 14.58 -38.42
CA PRO A 402 -22.27 13.96 -39.72
C PRO A 402 -21.79 12.51 -39.66
N MET A 403 -22.73 11.57 -39.75
CA MET A 403 -22.47 10.14 -39.94
C MET A 403 -22.99 9.70 -41.30
N ASP A 404 -22.20 8.92 -42.04
CA ASP A 404 -22.65 8.31 -43.29
C ASP A 404 -23.80 7.33 -43.01
N ASN A 405 -24.92 7.49 -43.73
CA ASN A 405 -26.12 6.68 -43.55
C ASN A 405 -26.58 6.59 -42.07
N GLN A 406 -26.92 7.73 -41.47
CA GLN A 406 -27.47 7.76 -40.11
C GLN A 406 -28.98 7.45 -40.04
N GLN A 407 -29.41 6.96 -38.89
CA GLN A 407 -30.80 6.94 -38.41
C GLN A 407 -30.87 7.62 -37.04
N TYR A 408 -32.08 8.02 -36.63
CA TYR A 408 -32.33 8.39 -35.24
C TYR A 408 -32.83 7.17 -34.47
N LEU A 409 -32.10 6.80 -33.43
CA LEU A 409 -32.47 5.72 -32.52
C LEU A 409 -33.09 6.34 -31.27
N GLN A 410 -34.29 5.91 -30.90
CA GLN A 410 -34.90 6.26 -29.63
C GLN A 410 -34.81 5.08 -28.67
N PHE A 411 -34.43 5.33 -27.42
CA PHE A 411 -34.58 4.36 -26.35
C PHE A 411 -35.16 5.00 -25.10
N ASP A 412 -35.99 4.24 -24.41
CA ASP A 412 -36.63 4.65 -23.16
C ASP A 412 -35.90 3.97 -22.00
N ILE A 413 -35.44 4.76 -21.04
CA ILE A 413 -34.74 4.30 -19.85
C ILE A 413 -35.45 4.76 -18.59
N GLU A 414 -35.63 3.82 -17.68
CA GLU A 414 -36.13 4.05 -16.34
C GLU A 414 -34.99 3.82 -15.34
N MET A 415 -34.85 4.70 -14.35
CA MET A 415 -33.71 4.73 -13.44
C MET A 415 -34.18 4.94 -12.00
N TRP A 416 -33.63 4.18 -11.06
CA TRP A 416 -33.97 4.24 -9.64
C TRP A 416 -32.70 4.32 -8.80
N SER A 417 -32.69 5.27 -7.87
CA SER A 417 -31.72 5.32 -6.78
C SER A 417 -32.43 5.11 -5.45
N ASP A 418 -32.09 4.03 -4.76
CA ASP A 418 -32.68 3.67 -3.46
C ASP A 418 -31.84 4.17 -2.27
N VAL A 419 -30.91 5.10 -2.52
CA VAL A 419 -29.97 5.61 -1.51
C VAL A 419 -30.16 7.09 -1.26
N ASP A 420 -29.99 7.53 -0.01
CA ASP A 420 -30.01 8.96 0.35
C ASP A 420 -28.75 9.71 -0.12
N GLN A 421 -27.67 8.97 -0.37
CA GLN A 421 -26.42 9.48 -0.92
C GLN A 421 -25.63 8.33 -1.55
N PHE A 422 -25.07 8.58 -2.75
CA PHE A 422 -24.17 7.62 -3.38
C PHE A 422 -22.86 7.47 -2.60
N ALA A 423 -22.37 6.24 -2.46
CA ALA A 423 -21.07 5.98 -1.83
C ALA A 423 -19.91 6.48 -2.71
N ASN A 424 -20.09 6.40 -4.02
CA ASN A 424 -19.19 6.93 -5.02
C ASN A 424 -19.91 8.05 -5.77
N GLN A 425 -19.41 9.29 -5.75
CA GLN A 425 -20.04 10.38 -6.50
C GLN A 425 -20.04 10.12 -8.01
N PHE A 426 -19.10 9.31 -8.53
CA PHE A 426 -19.10 8.87 -9.93
C PHE A 426 -20.25 7.91 -10.25
N ALA A 427 -20.90 7.29 -9.25
CA ALA A 427 -22.12 6.48 -9.42
C ALA A 427 -23.24 7.29 -10.07
N ALA A 428 -23.38 8.54 -9.63
CA ALA A 428 -24.40 9.44 -10.13
C ALA A 428 -24.23 9.72 -11.64
N TYR A 429 -23.02 9.58 -12.18
CA TYR A 429 -22.71 9.80 -13.59
C TYR A 429 -22.74 8.51 -14.42
N ALA A 430 -22.92 7.34 -13.81
CA ALA A 430 -22.74 6.06 -14.46
C ALA A 430 -23.66 5.84 -15.67
N LEU A 431 -24.86 6.44 -15.65
CA LEU A 431 -25.86 6.32 -16.74
C LEU A 431 -25.83 7.51 -17.70
N THR A 432 -24.87 8.42 -17.56
CA THR A 432 -24.77 9.57 -18.47
C THR A 432 -24.31 9.17 -19.87
N LEU A 433 -24.74 9.93 -20.88
CA LEU A 433 -24.48 9.71 -22.31
C LEU A 433 -23.06 9.31 -22.73
N PRO A 434 -21.97 9.82 -22.12
CA PRO A 434 -20.60 9.42 -22.49
C PRO A 434 -20.33 7.91 -22.40
N HIS A 435 -21.08 7.21 -21.54
CA HIS A 435 -20.99 5.77 -21.32
C HIS A 435 -21.81 4.94 -22.31
N TRP A 436 -22.64 5.57 -23.12
CA TRP A 436 -23.47 4.90 -24.10
C TRP A 436 -22.80 4.89 -25.46
N SER A 437 -23.04 3.81 -26.20
CA SER A 437 -22.60 3.65 -27.59
C SER A 437 -23.57 2.77 -28.35
N VAL A 438 -23.48 2.81 -29.68
CA VAL A 438 -24.21 1.90 -30.57
C VAL A 438 -23.20 1.10 -31.38
N ARG A 439 -23.45 -0.19 -31.48
CA ARG A 439 -22.70 -1.12 -32.33
C ARG A 439 -23.47 -1.36 -33.62
N ASP A 440 -22.79 -1.22 -34.75
CA ASP A 440 -23.35 -1.55 -36.07
C ASP A 440 -23.38 -3.07 -36.31
N SER A 441 -23.89 -3.49 -37.47
CA SER A 441 -24.00 -4.90 -37.85
C SER A 441 -22.64 -5.58 -38.12
N HIS A 442 -21.59 -4.78 -38.31
CA HIS A 442 -20.23 -5.23 -38.57
C HIS A 442 -19.39 -5.33 -37.29
N GLY A 443 -19.92 -4.86 -36.16
CA GLY A 443 -19.25 -4.87 -34.86
C GLY A 443 -18.52 -3.57 -34.51
N ASN A 444 -18.62 -2.52 -35.32
CA ASN A 444 -17.98 -1.23 -35.04
C ASN A 444 -18.82 -0.42 -34.05
N LEU A 445 -18.13 0.23 -33.11
CA LEU A 445 -18.74 1.13 -32.13
C LEU A 445 -18.70 2.57 -32.61
N THR A 446 -19.81 3.29 -32.47
CA THR A 446 -19.89 4.72 -32.81
C THR A 446 -19.13 5.65 -31.86
N GLY A 447 -18.63 5.15 -30.73
CA GLY A 447 -18.17 5.99 -29.62
C GLY A 447 -19.34 6.66 -28.88
N SER A 448 -19.07 7.76 -28.17
CA SER A 448 -20.07 8.48 -27.37
C SER A 448 -21.23 8.99 -28.23
N LEU A 449 -22.46 8.80 -27.73
CA LEU A 449 -23.66 9.18 -28.47
C LEU A 449 -23.92 10.69 -28.46
N TYR A 450 -24.44 11.19 -29.57
CA TYR A 450 -24.95 12.57 -29.67
C TYR A 450 -26.45 12.60 -29.33
N LEU A 451 -26.83 13.38 -28.32
CA LEU A 451 -28.21 13.55 -27.87
C LEU A 451 -28.93 14.63 -28.68
N HIS A 452 -30.10 14.28 -29.24
CA HIS A 452 -31.05 15.21 -29.84
C HIS A 452 -32.07 15.66 -28.80
N ALA A 453 -31.75 16.75 -28.08
CA ALA A 453 -32.51 17.20 -26.93
C ALA A 453 -33.95 17.62 -27.29
N GLN A 454 -34.20 18.14 -28.50
CA GLN A 454 -35.54 18.58 -28.91
C GLN A 454 -36.49 17.42 -29.18
N CYS A 455 -35.94 16.26 -29.54
CA CYS A 455 -36.68 15.04 -29.82
C CYS A 455 -36.75 14.11 -28.60
N SER A 456 -35.98 14.41 -27.56
CA SER A 456 -35.92 13.65 -26.31
C SER A 456 -36.86 14.22 -25.24
N ARG A 457 -37.20 13.44 -24.21
CA ARG A 457 -38.04 13.85 -23.08
C ARG A 457 -37.43 13.41 -21.75
N GLY A 458 -37.50 14.26 -20.74
CA GLY A 458 -37.08 13.91 -19.38
C GLY A 458 -35.60 13.53 -19.27
N THR A 459 -34.72 14.14 -20.07
CA THR A 459 -33.31 13.72 -20.25
C THR A 459 -32.40 13.98 -19.05
N ASP A 460 -32.91 14.53 -17.95
CA ASP A 460 -32.08 14.88 -16.79
C ASP A 460 -31.28 13.68 -16.27
N GLY A 461 -31.84 12.46 -16.26
CA GLY A 461 -31.15 11.27 -15.76
C GLY A 461 -30.03 10.72 -16.65
N ILE A 462 -29.90 11.18 -17.89
CA ILE A 462 -28.81 10.79 -18.82
C ILE A 462 -27.90 11.95 -19.23
N SER A 463 -28.32 13.20 -18.95
CA SER A 463 -27.57 14.42 -19.28
C SER A 463 -26.95 15.09 -18.06
N LYS A 464 -27.43 14.76 -16.85
CA LYS A 464 -26.94 15.25 -15.57
C LYS A 464 -26.71 14.08 -14.61
N PRO A 465 -25.89 14.26 -13.57
CA PRO A 465 -25.78 13.26 -12.51
C PRO A 465 -27.14 13.01 -11.84
N ILE A 466 -27.42 11.73 -11.61
CA ILE A 466 -28.64 11.26 -10.95
C ILE A 466 -28.62 11.72 -9.49
N SER A 467 -29.76 12.24 -9.01
CA SER A 467 -29.92 12.62 -7.62
C SER A 467 -30.23 11.38 -6.76
N PRO A 468 -29.66 11.25 -5.55
CA PRO A 468 -29.99 10.17 -4.64
C PRO A 468 -31.50 10.12 -4.32
N GLY A 469 -32.07 8.93 -4.14
CA GLY A 469 -33.48 8.73 -3.76
C GLY A 469 -34.47 9.01 -4.89
N THR A 470 -34.00 9.22 -6.13
CA THR A 470 -34.87 9.59 -7.25
C THR A 470 -35.24 8.41 -8.13
N HIS A 471 -36.45 8.51 -8.68
CA HIS A 471 -36.95 7.66 -9.75
C HIS A 471 -37.24 8.55 -10.96
N THR A 472 -36.55 8.28 -12.06
CA THR A 472 -36.64 9.10 -13.27
C THR A 472 -36.86 8.25 -14.49
N PHE A 473 -37.65 8.76 -15.43
CA PHE A 473 -37.86 8.18 -16.75
C PHE A 473 -37.36 9.15 -17.82
N SER A 474 -36.56 8.65 -18.74
CA SER A 474 -36.02 9.42 -19.86
C SER A 474 -36.33 8.72 -21.17
N SER A 475 -36.77 9.49 -22.17
CA SER A 475 -36.89 9.05 -23.55
C SER A 475 -35.82 9.76 -24.36
N VAL A 476 -34.90 8.99 -24.91
CA VAL A 476 -33.61 9.48 -25.41
C VAL A 476 -33.53 9.24 -26.90
N VAL A 477 -33.27 10.30 -27.67
CA VAL A 477 -33.07 10.22 -29.12
C VAL A 477 -31.62 10.54 -29.46
N VAL A 478 -30.96 9.63 -30.18
CA VAL A 478 -29.54 9.74 -30.55
C VAL A 478 -29.31 9.49 -32.03
N SER A 479 -28.21 10.02 -32.57
CA SER A 479 -27.70 9.59 -33.87
C SER A 479 -27.08 8.20 -33.78
N ALA A 480 -27.44 7.31 -34.71
CA ALA A 480 -26.94 5.94 -34.80
C ALA A 480 -26.74 5.56 -36.29
N PRO A 481 -25.90 4.56 -36.60
CA PRO A 481 -25.75 4.07 -37.98
C PRO A 481 -27.03 3.37 -38.41
N LYS A 482 -27.36 3.42 -39.70
CA LYS A 482 -28.60 2.82 -40.23
C LYS A 482 -28.70 1.31 -39.99
N ASP A 483 -27.57 0.62 -39.90
CA ASP A 483 -27.46 -0.80 -39.58
C ASP A 483 -27.17 -1.07 -38.09
N ALA A 484 -27.56 -0.16 -37.19
CA ALA A 484 -27.44 -0.33 -35.75
C ALA A 484 -28.01 -1.67 -35.28
N ALA A 485 -27.17 -2.48 -34.62
CA ALA A 485 -27.49 -3.81 -34.15
C ALA A 485 -27.64 -3.87 -32.62
N CYS A 486 -26.78 -3.16 -31.88
CA CYS A 486 -26.73 -3.22 -30.42
C CYS A 486 -26.65 -1.81 -29.81
N LEU A 487 -27.51 -1.51 -28.83
CA LEU A 487 -27.30 -0.41 -27.89
C LEU A 487 -26.44 -0.93 -26.74
N GLN A 488 -25.41 -0.20 -26.37
CA GLN A 488 -24.47 -0.63 -25.33
C GLN A 488 -24.24 0.47 -24.30
N LEU A 489 -24.28 0.09 -23.03
CA LEU A 489 -23.83 0.89 -21.90
C LEU A 489 -22.53 0.29 -21.37
N ASP A 490 -21.45 1.06 -21.39
CA ASP A 490 -20.15 0.71 -20.80
C ASP A 490 -19.85 1.67 -19.67
N VAL A 491 -19.81 1.14 -18.44
CA VAL A 491 -19.49 1.91 -17.24
C VAL A 491 -18.16 1.42 -16.67
N PRO A 492 -17.01 2.02 -17.06
CA PRO A 492 -15.68 1.58 -16.64
C PRO A 492 -15.49 1.56 -15.12
N SER A 493 -16.08 2.51 -14.41
CA SER A 493 -16.02 2.60 -12.94
C SER A 493 -16.70 1.43 -12.22
N TYR A 494 -17.59 0.72 -12.92
CA TYR A 494 -18.34 -0.44 -12.40
C TYR A 494 -18.03 -1.75 -13.14
N ARG A 495 -17.10 -1.71 -14.11
CA ARG A 495 -16.64 -2.89 -14.87
C ARG A 495 -17.79 -3.68 -15.50
N GLY A 496 -18.84 -2.95 -15.88
CA GLY A 496 -20.07 -3.51 -16.40
C GLY A 496 -20.32 -3.06 -17.82
N LYS A 497 -20.64 -4.02 -18.68
CA LYS A 497 -21.13 -3.77 -20.03
C LYS A 497 -22.53 -4.36 -20.16
N TRP A 498 -23.50 -3.54 -20.53
CA TRP A 498 -24.87 -3.98 -20.80
C TRP A 498 -25.18 -3.77 -22.27
N GLY A 499 -25.72 -4.80 -22.92
CA GLY A 499 -26.07 -4.76 -24.34
C GLY A 499 -27.54 -5.08 -24.57
N TRP A 500 -28.21 -4.31 -25.42
CA TRP A 500 -29.59 -4.54 -25.85
C TRP A 500 -29.67 -4.58 -27.36
N LYS A 501 -30.41 -5.54 -27.90
CA LYS A 501 -30.65 -5.65 -29.35
C LYS A 501 -31.55 -4.51 -29.81
N VAL A 502 -31.14 -3.80 -30.85
CA VAL A 502 -31.92 -2.70 -31.45
C VAL A 502 -33.15 -3.24 -32.19
N THR A 503 -33.01 -4.41 -32.81
CA THR A 503 -34.13 -5.13 -33.44
C THR A 503 -34.06 -6.62 -33.07
N ALA A 504 -35.20 -7.31 -33.09
CA ALA A 504 -35.26 -8.74 -32.75
C ALA A 504 -34.38 -9.63 -33.67
N ALA A 505 -34.07 -9.15 -34.89
CA ALA A 505 -33.22 -9.84 -35.85
C ALA A 505 -31.71 -9.54 -35.70
N ALA A 506 -31.33 -8.54 -34.90
CA ALA A 506 -29.94 -8.15 -34.72
C ALA A 506 -29.17 -9.11 -33.81
N GLN A 507 -27.95 -9.49 -34.20
CA GLN A 507 -27.01 -10.19 -33.33
C GLN A 507 -26.16 -9.17 -32.58
N CYS A 508 -26.34 -9.04 -31.27
CA CYS A 508 -25.35 -8.41 -30.40
C CYS A 508 -24.23 -9.44 -30.17
N LYS A 509 -23.16 -9.43 -30.97
CA LYS A 509 -22.00 -10.29 -30.65
C LYS A 509 -21.26 -9.69 -29.46
N PRO A 510 -21.02 -10.45 -28.37
CA PRO A 510 -20.12 -10.02 -27.30
C PRO A 510 -18.67 -9.92 -27.81
N ASP A 511 -17.89 -9.02 -27.21
CA ASP A 511 -16.46 -8.80 -27.50
C ASP A 511 -15.59 -10.04 -27.20
#